data_AF-A0A4W5P2R9-F1
#
_entry.id   AF-A0A4W5P2R9-F1
#
_cell.length_a   1.000
_cell.length_b   1.000
_cell.length_c   1.000
_cell.angle_alpha   90.00
_cell.angle_beta   90.00
_cell.angle_gamma   90.00
#
_symmetry.space_group_name_H-M   'P 1'
#
loop_
_entity.id
_entity.type
_entity.pdbx_description
1 polymer ?
#
loop_
_entity_poly.entity_id
_entity_poly.type
_entity_poly.pdbx_seq_one_letter_code
_entity_poly.pdbx_strand_id
1 'polypeptide(L)'
;MAANAGSMFQYWKRFDLQQLQRELDATATALANRQDESEQSRKKLIDQSREFKKNTPEDLRKLVAPLLKGFQAEIDAVSKRSKESEAAFLSVYKRFIDVPDPVSALEATQQLQLKVQRMHDIETENQKLRETLEGYTQEIAEVKNHEVTIKALKEKIEEYEETLKKQAKELGQEERREEEKEKKEGEEGQLHNNHAEEEREWWDSGESLLSLLQRADVAEREAEALREQLTSANKSLQLATQIQKAPDMEQALDVLSRSSLEVELSAKEREVLHLAEDVQRLQASLANVRENSASQISQLEQLLSTKESSLKQLEEKLQEQADYEDIKKELRLIHFPSDSKKPLELLLEKSRGLHSECSSLRLNNSELSSESFKPPTHAYTDARIHRHTHTQTRAYTDTRIHRHAHTQTRICTRAYRIYEGDLSVRHLLWTMLQPGNLPTDISVPC
;
A
#
# COMPACT_ATOMS: atom_id res chain seq x y z
N MET A 1 -3.35 -13.82 -27.62
CA MET A 1 -3.74 -13.10 -26.39
C MET A 1 -5.12 -13.62 -26.01
N ALA A 2 -5.26 -14.34 -24.89
CA ALA A 2 -6.56 -14.81 -24.43
C ALA A 2 -7.39 -13.63 -23.91
N ALA A 3 -8.66 -13.53 -24.31
CA ALA A 3 -9.55 -12.50 -23.80
C ALA A 3 -9.77 -12.72 -22.29
N ASN A 4 -9.63 -11.65 -21.49
CA ASN A 4 -9.93 -11.67 -20.06
C ASN A 4 -11.43 -12.02 -19.85
N ALA A 5 -11.78 -12.80 -18.82
CA ALA A 5 -13.17 -13.16 -18.51
C ALA A 5 -14.07 -11.91 -18.39
N GLY A 6 -13.54 -10.80 -17.88
CA GLY A 6 -14.26 -9.53 -17.83
C GLY A 6 -14.60 -8.95 -19.21
N SER A 7 -13.70 -9.03 -20.19
CA SER A 7 -13.99 -8.53 -21.54
C SER A 7 -14.96 -9.46 -22.30
N MET A 8 -14.86 -10.77 -22.08
CA MET A 8 -15.83 -11.73 -22.62
C MET A 8 -17.23 -11.52 -22.03
N PHE A 9 -17.35 -11.30 -20.72
CA PHE A 9 -18.63 -10.98 -20.07
C PHE A 9 -19.29 -9.73 -20.68
N GLN A 10 -18.52 -8.64 -20.85
CA GLN A 10 -19.04 -7.41 -21.45
C GLN A 10 -19.46 -7.59 -22.90
N TYR A 11 -18.73 -8.40 -23.67
CA TYR A 11 -19.11 -8.71 -25.05
C TYR A 11 -20.45 -9.46 -25.11
N TRP A 12 -20.58 -10.56 -24.37
CA TRP A 12 -21.80 -11.37 -24.37
C TRP A 12 -23.03 -10.64 -23.82
N LYS A 13 -22.83 -9.77 -22.82
CA LYS A 13 -23.89 -8.91 -22.31
C LYS A 13 -24.40 -7.91 -23.36
N ARG A 14 -23.52 -7.39 -24.22
CA ARG A 14 -23.90 -6.49 -25.33
C ARG A 14 -24.44 -7.24 -26.54
N PHE A 15 -23.98 -8.47 -26.76
CA PHE A 15 -24.47 -9.33 -27.82
C PHE A 15 -25.96 -9.69 -27.61
N ASP A 16 -26.40 -9.81 -26.35
CA ASP A 16 -27.78 -10.09 -25.96
C ASP A 16 -28.38 -11.30 -26.70
N LEU A 17 -27.87 -12.48 -26.34
CA LEU A 17 -28.30 -13.73 -26.94
C LEU A 17 -29.81 -13.95 -26.79
N GLN A 18 -30.41 -13.51 -25.68
CA GLN A 18 -31.85 -13.65 -25.44
C GLN A 18 -32.68 -12.79 -26.40
N GLN A 19 -32.25 -11.58 -26.71
CA GLN A 19 -32.89 -10.78 -27.73
C GLN A 19 -32.76 -11.42 -29.12
N LEU A 20 -31.57 -11.89 -29.49
CA LEU A 20 -31.37 -12.58 -30.76
C LEU A 20 -32.24 -13.84 -30.86
N GLN A 21 -32.34 -14.64 -29.80
CA GLN A 21 -33.20 -15.83 -29.75
C GLN A 21 -34.68 -15.46 -29.99
N ARG A 22 -35.20 -14.40 -29.35
CA ARG A 22 -36.57 -13.92 -29.58
C ARG A 22 -36.80 -13.44 -31.02
N GLU A 23 -35.85 -12.74 -31.61
CA GLU A 23 -35.94 -12.27 -33.01
C GLU A 23 -35.92 -13.46 -34.00
N LEU A 24 -35.11 -14.48 -33.73
CA LEU A 24 -35.07 -15.69 -34.51
C LEU A 24 -36.37 -16.51 -34.38
N ASP A 25 -36.94 -16.64 -33.18
CA ASP A 25 -38.24 -17.30 -32.95
C ASP A 25 -39.38 -16.61 -33.71
N ALA A 26 -39.42 -15.28 -33.66
CA ALA A 26 -40.40 -14.50 -34.41
C ALA A 26 -40.27 -14.71 -35.92
N THR A 27 -39.03 -14.75 -36.42
CA THR A 27 -38.73 -15.03 -37.83
C THR A 27 -39.12 -16.45 -38.24
N ALA A 28 -38.81 -17.45 -37.40
CA ALA A 28 -39.18 -18.85 -37.63
C ALA A 28 -40.71 -19.05 -37.65
N THR A 29 -41.43 -18.38 -36.74
CA THR A 29 -42.90 -18.39 -36.71
C THR A 29 -43.49 -17.75 -37.97
N ALA A 30 -42.97 -16.58 -38.37
CA ALA A 30 -43.40 -15.92 -39.60
C ALA A 30 -43.09 -16.75 -40.85
N LEU A 31 -42.01 -17.53 -40.83
CA LEU A 31 -41.62 -18.41 -41.94
C LEU A 31 -42.62 -19.52 -42.18
N ALA A 32 -43.16 -20.14 -41.11
CA ALA A 32 -44.20 -21.16 -41.23
C ALA A 32 -45.45 -20.60 -41.94
N ASN A 33 -45.89 -19.41 -41.56
CA ASN A 33 -47.03 -18.75 -42.21
C ASN A 33 -46.75 -18.45 -43.70
N ARG A 34 -45.53 -17.99 -44.04
CA ARG A 34 -45.13 -17.72 -45.43
C ARG A 34 -45.06 -18.98 -46.28
N GLN A 35 -44.66 -20.12 -45.70
CA GLN A 35 -44.67 -21.41 -46.38
C GLN A 35 -46.10 -21.78 -46.78
N ASP A 36 -47.04 -21.71 -45.84
CA ASP A 36 -48.45 -22.01 -46.09
C ASP A 36 -49.07 -21.07 -47.14
N GLU A 37 -48.81 -19.76 -47.05
CA GLU A 37 -49.29 -18.76 -48.01
C GLU A 37 -48.74 -19.00 -49.43
N SER A 38 -47.46 -19.35 -49.55
CA SER A 38 -46.80 -19.63 -50.83
C SER A 38 -47.37 -20.90 -51.47
N GLU A 39 -47.59 -21.95 -50.69
CA GLU A 39 -48.19 -23.20 -51.17
C GLU A 39 -49.66 -23.02 -51.61
N GLN A 40 -50.44 -22.25 -50.86
CA GLN A 40 -51.81 -21.88 -51.25
C GLN A 40 -51.84 -21.04 -52.53
N SER A 41 -50.95 -20.05 -52.65
CA SER A 41 -50.85 -19.17 -53.82
C SER A 41 -50.46 -19.96 -55.08
N ARG A 42 -49.49 -20.88 -54.96
CA ARG A 42 -49.09 -21.79 -56.05
C ARG A 42 -50.26 -22.67 -56.48
N LYS A 43 -51.01 -23.24 -55.53
CA LYS A 43 -52.20 -24.05 -55.84
C LYS A 43 -53.25 -23.24 -56.60
N LYS A 44 -53.53 -22.02 -56.16
CA LYS A 44 -54.48 -21.10 -56.83
C LYS A 44 -54.06 -20.77 -58.27
N LEU A 45 -52.77 -20.52 -58.51
CA LEU A 45 -52.24 -20.29 -59.86
C LEU A 45 -52.37 -21.52 -60.78
N ILE A 46 -52.14 -22.72 -60.24
CA ILE A 46 -52.33 -23.98 -60.98
C ILE A 46 -53.80 -24.14 -61.40
N ASP A 47 -54.73 -23.90 -60.48
CA ASP A 47 -56.16 -24.01 -60.75
C ASP A 47 -56.62 -22.97 -61.78
N GLN A 48 -56.16 -21.71 -61.65
CA GLN A 48 -56.42 -20.66 -62.65
C GLN A 48 -55.84 -21.00 -64.04
N SER A 49 -54.64 -21.58 -64.10
CA SER A 49 -54.03 -22.01 -65.36
C SER A 49 -54.82 -23.14 -66.03
N ARG A 50 -55.38 -24.07 -65.23
CA ARG A 50 -56.24 -25.15 -65.72
C ARG A 50 -57.56 -24.60 -66.25
N GLU A 51 -58.20 -23.70 -65.51
CA GLU A 51 -59.45 -23.07 -65.90
C GLU A 51 -59.28 -22.25 -67.20
N PHE A 52 -58.18 -21.49 -67.30
CA PHE A 52 -57.80 -20.79 -68.53
C PHE A 52 -57.69 -21.75 -69.72
N LYS A 53 -56.98 -22.87 -69.57
CA LYS A 53 -56.84 -23.86 -70.66
C LYS A 53 -58.18 -24.47 -71.08
N LYS A 54 -59.10 -24.70 -70.13
CA LYS A 54 -60.42 -25.28 -70.39
C LYS A 54 -61.32 -24.34 -71.19
N ASN A 55 -61.26 -23.04 -70.90
CA ASN A 55 -62.16 -22.03 -71.47
C ASN A 55 -61.60 -21.30 -72.70
N THR A 56 -60.41 -21.68 -73.18
CA THR A 56 -59.72 -21.01 -74.28
C THR A 56 -59.79 -21.82 -75.58
N PRO A 57 -59.99 -21.21 -76.76
CA PRO A 57 -59.93 -21.90 -78.06
C PRO A 57 -58.54 -22.49 -78.36
N GLU A 58 -58.50 -23.56 -79.16
CA GLU A 58 -57.32 -24.43 -79.33
C GLU A 58 -56.10 -23.73 -79.96
N ASP A 59 -56.31 -22.83 -80.92
CA ASP A 59 -55.22 -22.11 -81.59
C ASP A 59 -54.50 -21.14 -80.63
N LEU A 60 -55.26 -20.46 -79.77
CA LEU A 60 -54.70 -19.59 -78.74
C LEU A 60 -54.00 -20.40 -77.65
N ARG A 61 -54.52 -21.59 -77.30
CA ARG A 61 -53.83 -22.51 -76.38
C ARG A 61 -52.43 -22.90 -76.89
N LYS A 62 -52.26 -23.15 -78.18
CA LYS A 62 -50.95 -23.50 -78.77
C LYS A 62 -49.93 -22.36 -78.64
N LEU A 63 -50.36 -21.12 -78.86
CA LEU A 63 -49.50 -19.92 -78.74
C LEU A 63 -49.11 -19.63 -77.29
N VAL A 64 -50.04 -19.80 -76.34
CA VAL A 64 -49.84 -19.46 -74.92
C VAL A 64 -49.16 -20.60 -74.13
N ALA A 65 -49.20 -21.84 -74.63
CA ALA A 65 -48.65 -23.00 -73.92
C ALA A 65 -47.13 -22.90 -73.61
N PRO A 66 -46.24 -22.46 -74.53
CA PRO A 66 -44.83 -22.26 -74.22
C PRO A 66 -44.61 -21.23 -73.10
N LEU A 67 -45.41 -20.14 -73.10
CA LEU A 67 -45.34 -19.09 -72.07
C LEU A 67 -45.76 -19.62 -70.70
N LEU A 68 -46.87 -20.37 -70.62
CA LEU A 68 -47.32 -21.00 -69.37
C LEU A 68 -46.31 -22.01 -68.83
N LYS A 69 -45.65 -22.78 -69.71
CA LYS A 69 -44.57 -23.68 -69.30
C LYS A 69 -43.36 -22.92 -68.76
N GLY A 70 -42.99 -21.79 -69.38
CA GLY A 70 -41.91 -20.92 -68.90
C GLY A 70 -42.19 -20.36 -67.52
N PHE A 71 -43.38 -19.79 -67.29
CA PHE A 71 -43.78 -19.32 -65.95
C PHE A 71 -43.83 -20.43 -64.92
N GLN A 72 -44.32 -21.62 -65.29
CA GLN A 72 -44.34 -22.77 -64.39
C GLN A 72 -42.92 -23.18 -63.97
N ALA A 73 -41.98 -23.26 -64.91
CA ALA A 73 -40.60 -23.59 -64.62
C ALA A 73 -39.92 -22.57 -63.70
N GLU A 74 -40.16 -21.27 -63.92
CA GLU A 74 -39.62 -20.21 -63.06
C GLU A 74 -40.24 -20.25 -61.65
N ILE A 75 -41.56 -20.44 -61.54
CA ILE A 75 -42.25 -20.59 -60.24
C ILE A 75 -41.66 -21.79 -59.48
N ASP A 76 -41.48 -22.94 -60.14
CA ASP A 76 -40.92 -24.14 -59.50
C ASP A 76 -39.45 -23.94 -59.09
N ALA A 77 -38.65 -23.24 -59.90
CA ALA A 77 -37.26 -22.90 -59.57
C ALA A 77 -37.18 -21.93 -58.37
N VAL A 78 -38.02 -20.90 -58.33
CA VAL A 78 -38.10 -19.95 -57.21
C VAL A 78 -38.59 -20.65 -55.94
N SER A 79 -39.63 -21.48 -56.02
CA SER A 79 -40.12 -22.27 -54.89
C SER A 79 -39.04 -23.20 -54.34
N LYS A 80 -38.25 -23.86 -55.21
CA LYS A 80 -37.14 -24.71 -54.79
C LYS A 80 -36.07 -23.91 -54.04
N ARG A 81 -35.62 -22.77 -54.60
CA ARG A 81 -34.64 -21.89 -53.95
C ARG A 81 -35.14 -21.36 -52.61
N SER A 82 -36.44 -21.00 -52.51
CA SER A 82 -37.05 -20.55 -51.26
C SER A 82 -36.96 -21.64 -50.21
N LYS A 83 -37.42 -22.86 -50.52
CA LYS A 83 -37.36 -24.01 -49.61
C LYS A 83 -35.94 -24.35 -49.16
N GLU A 84 -34.95 -24.25 -50.04
CA GLU A 84 -33.54 -24.46 -49.69
C GLU A 84 -33.02 -23.38 -48.73
N SER A 85 -33.35 -22.09 -48.96
CA SER A 85 -32.97 -21.00 -48.06
C SER A 85 -33.65 -21.07 -46.70
N GLU A 86 -34.92 -21.48 -46.67
CA GLU A 86 -35.71 -21.69 -45.46
C GLU A 86 -35.15 -22.85 -44.64
N ALA A 87 -34.80 -23.96 -45.29
CA ALA A 87 -34.16 -25.09 -44.63
C ALA A 87 -32.79 -24.72 -44.05
N ALA A 88 -31.99 -23.92 -44.75
CA ALA A 88 -30.71 -23.42 -44.25
C ALA A 88 -30.89 -22.53 -43.01
N PHE A 89 -31.86 -21.61 -43.03
CA PHE A 89 -32.22 -20.79 -41.87
C PHE A 89 -32.62 -21.67 -40.67
N LEU A 90 -33.55 -22.60 -40.87
CA LEU A 90 -34.03 -23.48 -39.80
C LEU A 90 -32.91 -24.35 -39.21
N SER A 91 -31.94 -24.78 -40.03
CA SER A 91 -30.76 -25.52 -39.57
C SER A 91 -29.89 -24.70 -38.62
N VAL A 92 -29.73 -23.39 -38.87
CA VAL A 92 -28.95 -22.50 -37.99
C VAL A 92 -29.77 -22.14 -36.75
N TYR A 93 -31.04 -21.78 -36.93
CA TYR A 93 -31.97 -21.45 -35.84
C TYR A 93 -32.02 -22.54 -34.75
N LYS A 94 -32.19 -23.81 -35.14
CA LYS A 94 -32.21 -24.95 -34.21
C LYS A 94 -30.95 -25.05 -33.34
N ARG A 95 -29.79 -24.59 -33.83
CA ARG A 95 -28.54 -24.60 -33.06
C ARG A 95 -28.42 -23.46 -32.08
N PHE A 96 -29.14 -22.35 -32.30
CA PHE A 96 -29.04 -21.15 -31.46
C PHE A 96 -30.14 -21.07 -30.40
N ILE A 97 -31.30 -21.66 -30.66
CA ILE A 97 -32.45 -21.52 -29.75
C ILE A 97 -32.25 -22.28 -28.43
N ASP A 98 -31.57 -23.43 -28.47
CA ASP A 98 -31.32 -24.27 -27.30
C ASP A 98 -30.05 -23.86 -26.52
N VAL A 99 -29.32 -22.85 -26.97
CA VAL A 99 -28.06 -22.44 -26.33
C VAL A 99 -28.37 -21.68 -25.05
N PRO A 100 -27.90 -22.17 -23.88
CA PRO A 100 -28.06 -21.43 -22.63
C PRO A 100 -27.25 -20.14 -22.67
N ASP A 101 -27.77 -19.09 -22.04
CA ASP A 101 -27.11 -17.78 -21.99
C ASP A 101 -25.79 -17.86 -21.20
N PRO A 102 -24.63 -17.57 -21.82
CA PRO A 102 -23.34 -17.62 -21.13
C PRO A 102 -23.12 -16.45 -20.15
N VAL A 103 -23.94 -15.38 -20.21
CA VAL A 103 -23.73 -14.17 -19.40
C VAL A 103 -23.70 -14.47 -17.91
N SER A 104 -24.62 -15.29 -17.39
CA SER A 104 -24.67 -15.62 -15.96
C SER A 104 -23.45 -16.43 -15.50
N ALA A 105 -22.98 -17.38 -16.30
CA ALA A 105 -21.78 -18.16 -15.98
C ALA A 105 -20.50 -17.30 -16.04
N LEU A 106 -20.42 -16.41 -17.02
CA LEU A 106 -19.32 -15.46 -17.16
C LEU A 106 -19.30 -14.42 -16.03
N GLU A 107 -20.47 -13.96 -15.57
CA GLU A 107 -20.57 -13.08 -14.40
C GLU A 107 -20.04 -13.76 -13.14
N ALA A 108 -20.47 -14.99 -12.87
CA ALA A 108 -19.97 -15.78 -11.75
C ALA A 108 -18.45 -15.98 -11.83
N THR A 109 -17.93 -16.27 -13.03
CA THR A 109 -16.50 -16.43 -13.28
C THR A 109 -15.74 -15.12 -13.02
N GLN A 110 -16.26 -13.98 -13.48
CA GLN A 110 -15.67 -12.67 -13.22
C GLN A 110 -15.65 -12.35 -11.71
N GLN A 111 -16.72 -12.66 -10.99
CA GLN A 111 -16.79 -12.47 -9.54
C GLN A 111 -15.80 -13.36 -8.80
N LEU A 112 -15.66 -14.63 -9.21
CA LEU A 112 -14.66 -15.53 -8.66
C LEU A 112 -13.24 -15.04 -8.94
N GLN A 113 -12.96 -14.55 -10.15
CA GLN A 113 -11.65 -14.00 -10.48
C GLN A 113 -11.28 -12.79 -9.61
N LEU A 114 -12.23 -11.90 -9.33
CA LEU A 114 -12.02 -10.78 -8.38
C LEU A 114 -11.83 -11.25 -6.93
N LYS A 115 -12.48 -12.34 -6.52
CA LYS A 115 -12.27 -12.94 -5.19
C LYS A 115 -10.90 -13.60 -5.09
N VAL A 116 -10.46 -14.32 -6.11
CA VAL A 116 -9.13 -14.95 -6.17
C VAL A 116 -8.04 -13.90 -6.13
N GLN A 117 -8.18 -12.80 -6.87
CA GLN A 117 -7.22 -11.70 -6.81
C GLN A 117 -7.10 -11.13 -5.39
N ARG A 118 -8.23 -10.81 -4.74
CA ARG A 118 -8.25 -10.32 -3.36
C ARG A 118 -7.67 -11.31 -2.36
N MET A 119 -7.96 -12.59 -2.53
CA MET A 119 -7.42 -13.65 -1.69
C MET A 119 -5.89 -13.70 -1.80
N HIS A 120 -5.35 -13.63 -3.03
CA HIS A 120 -3.92 -13.59 -3.25
C HIS A 120 -3.27 -12.36 -2.59
N ASP A 121 -3.86 -11.18 -2.74
CA ASP A 121 -3.36 -9.96 -2.11
C ASP A 121 -3.30 -10.12 -0.57
N ILE A 122 -4.36 -10.63 0.05
CA ILE A 122 -4.43 -10.91 1.50
C ILE A 122 -3.41 -11.98 1.91
N GLU A 123 -3.24 -13.05 1.14
CA GLU A 123 -2.24 -14.10 1.43
C GLU A 123 -0.83 -13.54 1.43
N THR A 124 -0.48 -12.67 0.47
CA THR A 124 0.84 -12.03 0.41
C THR A 124 1.07 -11.08 1.59
N GLU A 125 0.04 -10.33 2.00
CA GLU A 125 0.11 -9.47 3.19
C GLU A 125 0.26 -10.31 4.47
N ASN A 126 -0.50 -11.40 4.61
CA ASN A 126 -0.41 -12.30 5.76
C ASN A 126 0.98 -12.93 5.87
N GLN A 127 1.56 -13.33 4.75
CA GLN A 127 2.92 -13.86 4.69
C GLN A 127 3.94 -12.82 5.17
N LYS A 128 3.86 -11.58 4.69
CA LYS A 128 4.74 -10.49 5.13
C LYS A 128 4.59 -10.21 6.63
N LEU A 129 3.35 -10.20 7.14
CA LEU A 129 3.11 -9.99 8.57
C LEU A 129 3.69 -11.13 9.42
N ARG A 130 3.63 -12.38 8.95
CA ARG A 130 4.27 -13.51 9.63
C ARG A 130 5.79 -13.37 9.65
N GLU A 131 6.40 -13.00 8.53
CA GLU A 131 7.84 -12.74 8.45
C GLU A 131 8.28 -11.62 9.41
N THR A 132 7.52 -10.53 9.50
CA THR A 132 7.79 -9.45 10.47
C THR A 132 7.67 -9.92 11.92
N LEU A 133 6.65 -10.72 12.24
CA LEU A 133 6.47 -11.27 13.60
C LEU A 133 7.57 -12.25 13.97
N GLU A 134 8.04 -13.05 13.02
CA GLU A 134 9.19 -13.93 13.21
C GLU A 134 10.45 -13.13 13.49
N GLY A 135 10.68 -12.04 12.73
CA GLY A 135 11.77 -11.08 12.99
C GLY A 135 11.73 -10.50 14.40
N TYR A 136 10.60 -9.96 14.85
CA TYR A 136 10.47 -9.46 16.22
C TYR A 136 10.67 -10.54 17.28
N THR A 137 10.24 -11.76 17.02
CA THR A 137 10.44 -12.89 17.95
C THR A 137 11.92 -13.21 18.09
N GLN A 138 12.67 -13.18 16.99
CA GLN A 138 14.11 -13.36 16.98
C GLN A 138 14.82 -12.21 17.74
N GLU A 139 14.46 -10.96 17.48
CA GLU A 139 15.01 -9.79 18.20
C GLU A 139 14.77 -9.90 19.71
N ILE A 140 13.56 -10.30 20.13
CA ILE A 140 13.25 -10.52 21.55
C ILE A 140 14.15 -11.62 22.15
N ALA A 141 14.41 -12.70 21.41
CA ALA A 141 15.29 -13.76 21.86
C ALA A 141 16.75 -13.28 22.02
N GLU A 142 17.23 -12.46 21.09
CA GLU A 142 18.56 -11.84 21.15
C GLU A 142 18.69 -10.89 22.35
N VAL A 143 17.69 -10.03 22.58
CA VAL A 143 17.65 -9.14 23.75
C VAL A 143 17.70 -9.93 25.06
N LYS A 144 16.93 -11.02 25.17
CA LYS A 144 16.99 -11.89 26.36
C LYS A 144 18.36 -12.52 26.57
N ASN A 145 19.08 -12.87 25.51
CA ASN A 145 20.45 -13.39 25.62
C ASN A 145 21.41 -12.28 26.12
N HIS A 146 21.26 -11.07 25.60
CA HIS A 146 22.00 -9.92 26.09
C HIS A 146 21.71 -9.62 27.57
N GLU A 147 20.46 -9.74 28.02
CA GLU A 147 20.10 -9.58 29.45
C GLU A 147 20.83 -10.58 30.35
N VAL A 148 20.94 -11.85 29.94
CA VAL A 148 21.69 -12.88 30.69
C VAL A 148 23.18 -12.50 30.78
N THR A 149 23.77 -12.05 29.66
CA THR A 149 25.17 -11.63 29.62
C THR A 149 25.42 -10.41 30.53
N ILE A 150 24.54 -9.42 30.48
CA ILE A 150 24.61 -8.22 31.34
C ILE A 150 24.54 -8.62 32.82
N LYS A 151 23.65 -9.56 33.17
CA LYS A 151 23.52 -10.05 34.54
C LYS A 151 24.83 -10.70 35.03
N ALA A 152 25.42 -11.59 34.24
CA ALA A 152 26.68 -12.23 34.58
C ALA A 152 27.84 -11.22 34.72
N LEU A 153 27.90 -10.20 33.85
CA LEU A 153 28.89 -9.15 33.96
C LEU A 153 28.71 -8.28 35.22
N LYS A 154 27.47 -7.99 35.60
CA LYS A 154 27.16 -7.26 36.85
C LYS A 154 27.57 -8.06 38.09
N GLU A 155 27.26 -9.35 38.13
CA GLU A 155 27.69 -10.25 39.22
C GLU A 155 29.22 -10.26 39.34
N LYS A 156 29.94 -10.32 38.21
CA LYS A 156 31.40 -10.28 38.21
C LYS A 156 31.98 -8.95 38.69
N ILE A 157 31.33 -7.82 38.39
CA ILE A 157 31.74 -6.50 38.92
C ILE A 157 31.54 -6.47 40.43
N GLU A 158 30.41 -6.96 40.93
CA GLU A 158 30.12 -7.03 42.36
C GLU A 158 31.16 -7.89 43.10
N GLU A 159 31.54 -9.05 42.55
CA GLU A 159 32.62 -9.89 43.08
C GLU A 159 33.97 -9.16 43.14
N TYR A 160 34.32 -8.40 42.09
CA TYR A 160 35.55 -7.60 42.09
C TYR A 160 35.50 -6.45 43.11
N GLU A 161 34.36 -5.77 43.23
CA GLU A 161 34.15 -4.70 44.21
C GLU A 161 34.24 -5.21 45.65
N GLU A 162 33.65 -6.38 45.94
CA GLU A 162 33.79 -7.02 47.25
C GLU A 162 35.24 -7.41 47.55
N THR A 163 35.94 -7.96 46.57
CA THR A 163 37.36 -8.32 46.70
C THR A 163 38.22 -7.10 46.99
N LEU A 164 38.03 -6.00 46.24
CA LEU A 164 38.74 -4.74 46.46
C LEU A 164 38.42 -4.14 47.83
N LYS A 165 37.16 -4.19 48.27
CA LYS A 165 36.74 -3.71 49.59
C LYS A 165 37.37 -4.53 50.72
N LYS A 166 37.52 -5.84 50.53
CA LYS A 166 38.20 -6.72 51.48
C LYS A 166 39.69 -6.39 51.55
N GLN A 167 40.36 -6.26 50.40
CA GLN A 167 41.77 -5.85 50.34
C GLN A 167 42.00 -4.48 50.99
N ALA A 168 41.14 -3.49 50.74
CA ALA A 168 41.24 -2.18 51.37
C ALA A 168 41.08 -2.25 52.91
N LYS A 169 40.18 -3.12 53.40
CA LYS A 169 40.03 -3.34 54.86
C LYS A 169 41.22 -4.06 55.46
N GLU A 170 41.79 -5.04 54.76
CA GLU A 170 42.99 -5.77 55.21
C GLU A 170 44.19 -4.82 55.28
N LEU A 171 44.42 -4.01 54.25
CA LEU A 171 45.44 -2.96 54.24
C LEU A 171 45.26 -1.98 55.41
N GLY A 172 44.06 -1.42 55.60
CA GLY A 172 43.81 -0.51 56.73
C GLY A 172 43.76 -1.18 58.12
N GLN A 173 43.72 -2.52 58.20
CA GLN A 173 43.96 -3.24 59.45
C GLN A 173 45.45 -3.45 59.68
N GLU A 174 46.21 -3.73 58.61
CA GLU A 174 47.66 -3.90 58.70
C GLU A 174 48.35 -2.58 59.05
N GLU A 175 47.97 -1.47 58.41
CA GLU A 175 48.44 -0.12 58.77
C GLU A 175 48.22 0.17 60.27
N ARG A 176 47.04 -0.15 60.81
CA ARG A 176 46.78 0.00 62.25
C ARG A 176 47.62 -0.90 63.13
N ARG A 177 47.90 -2.14 62.70
CA ARG A 177 48.81 -3.03 63.43
C ARG A 177 50.24 -2.52 63.41
N GLU A 178 50.67 -1.94 62.29
CA GLU A 178 51.98 -1.30 62.18
C GLU A 178 52.06 -0.06 63.08
N GLU A 179 51.06 0.82 63.06
CA GLU A 179 50.98 1.96 63.99
C GLU A 179 51.00 1.51 65.47
N GLU A 180 50.28 0.46 65.83
CA GLU A 180 50.30 -0.11 67.18
C GLU A 180 51.67 -0.71 67.55
N LYS A 181 52.37 -1.33 66.60
CA LYS A 181 53.72 -1.86 66.80
C LYS A 181 54.72 -0.72 66.97
N GLU A 182 54.71 0.28 66.09
CA GLU A 182 55.57 1.47 66.19
C GLU A 182 55.35 2.21 67.50
N LYS A 183 54.10 2.31 67.96
CA LYS A 183 53.80 2.91 69.26
C LYS A 183 54.39 2.11 70.41
N LYS A 184 54.27 0.77 70.39
CA LYS A 184 54.88 -0.09 71.41
C LYS A 184 56.40 -0.02 71.38
N GLU A 185 57.02 -0.04 70.21
CA GLU A 185 58.47 0.13 70.06
C GLU A 185 58.93 1.52 70.53
N GLY A 186 58.12 2.56 70.30
CA GLY A 186 58.36 3.90 70.83
C GLY A 186 58.25 3.95 72.36
N GLU A 187 57.25 3.30 72.96
CA GLU A 187 57.08 3.19 74.42
C GLU A 187 58.21 2.36 75.05
N GLU A 188 58.59 1.23 74.45
CA GLU A 188 59.74 0.42 74.88
C GLU A 188 61.06 1.20 74.75
N GLY A 189 61.25 1.94 73.66
CA GLY A 189 62.39 2.84 73.46
C GLY A 189 62.44 3.97 74.49
N GLN A 190 61.30 4.55 74.85
CA GLN A 190 61.20 5.53 75.94
C GLN A 190 61.55 4.90 77.30
N LEU A 191 61.02 3.72 77.62
CA LEU A 191 61.36 3.00 78.84
C LEU A 191 62.87 2.68 78.89
N HIS A 192 63.46 2.25 77.78
CA HIS A 192 64.89 2.01 77.69
C HIS A 192 65.70 3.32 77.83
N ASN A 193 65.25 4.43 77.25
CA ASN A 193 65.93 5.72 77.42
C ASN A 193 65.82 6.24 78.85
N ASN A 194 64.64 6.16 79.47
CA ASN A 194 64.44 6.51 80.88
C ASN A 194 65.31 5.64 81.79
N HIS A 195 65.42 4.33 81.52
CA HIS A 195 66.30 3.44 82.26
C HIS A 195 67.78 3.82 82.09
N ALA A 196 68.20 4.17 80.87
CA ALA A 196 69.56 4.65 80.60
C ALA A 196 69.84 6.04 81.21
N GLU A 197 68.82 6.88 81.37
CA GLU A 197 68.89 8.14 82.10
C GLU A 197 69.00 7.89 83.61
N GLU A 198 68.20 6.99 84.18
CA GLU A 198 68.32 6.55 85.58
C GLU A 198 69.71 5.96 85.87
N GLU A 199 70.25 5.13 84.96
CA GLU A 199 71.62 4.63 85.07
C GLU A 199 72.65 5.76 84.98
N ARG A 200 72.48 6.74 84.09
CA ARG A 200 73.36 7.92 83.99
C ARG A 200 73.30 8.78 85.25
N GLU A 201 72.11 9.06 85.78
CA GLU A 201 71.93 9.78 87.03
C GLU A 201 72.54 9.04 88.20
N TRP A 202 72.45 7.70 88.22
CA TRP A 202 73.13 6.88 89.21
C TRP A 202 74.66 6.98 89.11
N TRP A 203 75.21 6.95 87.89
CA TRP A 203 76.64 7.17 87.64
C TRP A 203 77.09 8.57 88.03
N ASP A 204 76.36 9.61 87.63
CA ASP A 204 76.63 11.01 88.00
C ASP A 204 76.54 11.21 89.52
N SER A 205 75.59 10.55 90.19
CA SER A 205 75.48 10.55 91.65
C SER A 205 76.66 9.83 92.30
N GLY A 206 77.09 8.69 91.76
CA GLY A 206 78.30 7.98 92.16
C GLY A 206 79.57 8.82 91.96
N GLU A 207 79.70 9.52 90.84
CA GLU A 207 80.80 10.44 90.54
C GLU A 207 80.76 11.69 91.43
N SER A 208 79.57 12.21 91.74
CA SER A 208 79.39 13.30 92.71
C SER A 208 79.78 12.88 94.14
N LEU A 209 79.47 11.64 94.53
CA LEU A 209 79.91 11.05 95.80
C LEU A 209 81.43 10.87 95.84
N LEU A 210 82.03 10.47 94.71
CA LEU A 210 83.48 10.40 94.52
C LEU A 210 84.12 11.79 94.60
N SER A 211 83.50 12.81 94.00
CA SER A 211 83.90 14.23 94.07
C SER A 211 83.78 14.80 95.49
N LEU A 212 82.76 14.41 96.25
CA LEU A 212 82.63 14.76 97.67
C LEU A 212 83.71 14.09 98.53
N LEU A 213 84.06 12.83 98.26
CA LEU A 213 85.21 12.17 98.86
C LEU A 213 86.52 12.89 98.50
N GLN A 214 86.68 13.30 97.24
CA GLN A 214 87.81 14.10 96.79
C GLN A 214 87.86 15.47 97.49
N ARG A 215 86.71 16.10 97.78
CA ARG A 215 86.63 17.32 98.60
C ARG A 215 86.95 17.09 100.07
N ALA A 216 86.63 15.93 100.63
CA ALA A 216 87.06 15.57 101.98
C ALA A 216 88.59 15.35 102.02
N ASP A 217 89.15 14.71 101.00
CA ASP A 217 90.60 14.50 100.80
C ASP A 217 91.35 15.83 100.58
N VAL A 218 90.72 16.80 99.90
CA VAL A 218 91.23 18.17 99.72
C VAL A 218 91.09 18.99 101.01
N ALA A 219 90.04 18.82 101.81
CA ALA A 219 89.92 19.46 103.12
C ALA A 219 90.94 18.93 104.14
N GLU A 220 91.35 17.66 104.03
CA GLU A 220 92.44 17.09 104.81
C GLU A 220 93.81 17.65 104.36
N ARG A 221 94.02 17.80 103.05
CA ARG A 221 95.22 18.45 102.48
C ARG A 221 95.27 19.97 102.70
N GLU A 222 94.12 20.65 102.85
CA GLU A 222 94.04 22.09 103.15
C GLU A 222 94.40 22.41 104.62
N ALA A 223 94.35 21.44 105.53
CA ALA A 223 94.88 21.57 106.90
C ALA A 223 96.41 21.42 106.98
N GLU A 224 97.03 20.71 106.03
CA GLU A 224 98.49 20.57 105.91
C GLU A 224 99.12 21.65 105.00
N ALA A 225 98.39 22.18 104.01
CA ALA A 225 98.87 23.16 103.03
C ALA A 225 98.86 24.64 103.51
N LEU A 226 98.31 24.97 104.68
CA LEU A 226 98.42 26.32 105.28
C LEU A 226 99.71 26.53 106.09
N ARG A 227 100.59 25.51 106.18
CA ARG A 227 101.89 25.59 106.85
C ARG A 227 103.09 25.60 105.90
N GLU A 228 102.88 25.25 104.64
CA GLU A 228 103.91 25.29 103.59
C GLU A 228 103.54 26.25 102.47
N GLN A 229 103.57 27.52 102.88
CA GLN A 229 104.14 28.59 102.07
C GLN A 229 103.25 29.06 100.91
N LEU A 230 102.80 30.32 100.89
CA LEU A 230 103.64 31.50 101.16
C LEU A 230 105.04 31.39 100.52
N THR A 231 105.15 30.67 99.40
CA THR A 231 106.24 30.73 98.43
C THR A 231 105.65 30.52 97.06
N SER A 232 105.63 31.61 96.32
CA SER A 232 105.38 31.70 94.87
C SER A 232 103.91 31.68 94.44
N ALA A 233 103.24 32.77 94.78
CA ALA A 233 102.16 33.29 93.97
C ALA A 233 102.66 33.61 92.53
N ASN A 234 101.85 33.17 91.56
CA ASN A 234 101.39 33.94 90.41
C ASN A 234 102.22 33.96 89.10
N LYS A 235 101.69 33.28 88.07
CA LYS A 235 101.57 33.72 86.65
C LYS A 235 100.83 32.60 85.86
N SER A 236 99.50 32.55 85.86
CA SER A 236 98.56 33.14 84.88
C SER A 236 98.84 32.69 83.44
N LEU A 237 98.06 31.79 82.80
CA LEU A 237 96.65 31.81 82.37
C LEU A 237 96.62 31.86 80.83
N GLN A 238 95.63 31.18 80.24
CA GLN A 238 95.01 31.36 78.91
C GLN A 238 95.44 30.37 77.81
N LEU A 239 94.60 29.92 76.87
CA LEU A 239 93.14 29.73 76.72
C LEU A 239 92.95 29.09 75.31
N ALA A 240 91.93 28.23 75.16
CA ALA A 240 91.12 27.89 73.97
C ALA A 240 91.77 27.65 72.58
N THR A 241 91.33 26.58 71.91
CA THR A 241 91.53 26.27 70.48
C THR A 241 90.28 25.47 70.03
N GLN A 242 89.37 25.98 69.20
CA GLN A 242 89.35 26.18 67.73
C GLN A 242 88.53 25.13 66.94
N ILE A 243 87.56 25.66 66.16
CA ILE A 243 87.31 25.44 64.71
C ILE A 243 86.71 24.08 64.22
N GLN A 244 85.69 24.15 63.32
CA GLN A 244 85.67 23.78 61.87
C GLN A 244 84.22 23.47 61.40
N LYS A 245 83.65 24.24 60.44
CA LYS A 245 83.56 24.07 58.95
C LYS A 245 82.47 23.09 58.48
N ALA A 246 81.50 23.65 57.72
CA ALA A 246 81.07 23.32 56.33
C ALA A 246 80.75 21.85 55.96
N PRO A 247 80.36 21.51 54.72
CA PRO A 247 79.35 22.00 53.76
C PRO A 247 78.39 20.85 53.33
N ASP A 248 77.23 21.13 52.70
CA ASP A 248 76.89 20.89 51.27
C ASP A 248 76.77 19.42 50.79
N MET A 249 75.67 19.13 50.05
CA MET A 249 75.53 18.32 48.81
C MET A 249 74.06 17.82 48.69
N GLU A 250 73.22 18.45 47.87
CA GLU A 250 72.97 18.16 46.43
C GLU A 250 71.90 17.04 46.26
N GLN A 251 70.66 17.40 45.89
CA GLN A 251 70.17 17.39 44.51
C GLN A 251 70.26 16.01 43.84
N ALA A 252 69.15 15.26 43.89
CA ALA A 252 68.88 14.13 43.00
C ALA A 252 67.38 13.82 42.89
N LEU A 253 66.50 14.82 42.73
CA LEU A 253 65.05 14.59 42.62
C LEU A 253 64.30 15.35 41.52
N ASP A 254 64.98 16.18 40.71
CA ASP A 254 64.28 17.11 39.80
C ASP A 254 64.39 16.74 38.30
N VAL A 255 65.17 15.71 37.95
CA VAL A 255 65.40 15.32 36.54
C VAL A 255 64.56 14.10 36.11
N LEU A 256 64.11 13.24 37.03
CA LEU A 256 63.28 12.06 36.70
C LEU A 256 61.77 12.36 36.70
N SER A 257 61.31 13.31 37.52
CA SER A 257 59.90 13.71 37.59
C SER A 257 59.45 14.50 36.37
N ARG A 258 60.37 15.22 35.73
CA ARG A 258 60.06 16.10 34.59
C ARG A 258 59.92 15.32 33.28
N SER A 259 60.71 14.26 33.07
CA SER A 259 60.63 13.41 31.88
C SER A 259 59.41 12.46 31.88
N SER A 260 58.95 12.01 33.06
CA SER A 260 57.77 11.14 33.15
C SER A 260 56.48 11.89 32.81
N LEU A 261 56.35 13.13 33.30
CA LEU A 261 55.19 13.98 33.05
C LEU A 261 55.13 14.45 31.58
N GLU A 262 56.27 14.68 30.93
CA GLU A 262 56.32 15.13 29.53
C GLU A 262 55.92 14.02 28.54
N VAL A 263 56.28 12.76 28.84
CA VAL A 263 55.83 11.60 28.05
C VAL A 263 54.32 11.37 28.23
N GLU A 264 53.80 11.51 29.45
CA GLU A 264 52.37 11.35 29.74
C GLU A 264 51.53 12.48 29.12
N LEU A 265 52.03 13.72 29.15
CA LEU A 265 51.42 14.85 28.46
C LEU A 265 51.34 14.59 26.94
N SER A 266 52.43 14.12 26.32
CA SER A 266 52.44 13.79 24.89
C SER A 266 51.49 12.65 24.52
N ALA A 267 51.28 11.69 25.43
CA ALA A 267 50.33 10.60 25.24
C ALA A 267 48.89 11.10 25.31
N LYS A 268 48.59 12.00 26.25
CA LYS A 268 47.29 12.64 26.36
C LYS A 268 47.00 13.62 25.22
N GLU A 269 48.00 14.34 24.71
CA GLU A 269 47.85 15.17 23.51
C GLU A 269 47.49 14.34 22.27
N ARG A 270 48.11 13.17 22.10
CA ARG A 270 47.76 12.22 21.03
C ARG A 270 46.36 11.63 21.19
N GLU A 271 45.95 11.32 22.42
CA GLU A 271 44.58 10.85 22.72
C GLU A 271 43.54 11.93 22.42
N VAL A 272 43.83 13.20 22.76
CA VAL A 272 42.96 14.34 22.43
C VAL A 272 42.82 14.53 20.92
N LEU A 273 43.90 14.38 20.14
CA LEU A 273 43.82 14.42 18.68
C LEU A 273 42.96 13.28 18.11
N HIS A 274 43.13 12.05 18.61
CA HIS A 274 42.32 10.91 18.18
C HIS A 274 40.83 11.11 18.53
N LEU A 275 40.53 11.59 19.74
CA LEU A 275 39.14 11.91 20.13
C LEU A 275 38.56 13.04 19.27
N ALA A 276 39.35 14.03 18.89
CA ALA A 276 38.91 15.10 17.98
C ALA A 276 38.59 14.57 16.57
N GLU A 277 39.40 13.65 16.04
CA GLU A 277 39.14 12.96 14.77
C GLU A 277 37.89 12.09 14.83
N ASP A 278 37.68 11.35 15.94
CA ASP A 278 36.48 10.56 16.16
C ASP A 278 35.22 11.43 16.23
N VAL A 279 35.29 12.57 16.91
CA VAL A 279 34.19 13.55 16.96
C VAL A 279 33.89 14.09 15.56
N GLN A 280 34.91 14.43 14.76
CA GLN A 280 34.69 14.87 13.38
C GLN A 280 34.07 13.77 12.50
N ARG A 281 34.54 12.52 12.64
CA ARG A 281 33.98 11.37 11.91
C ARG A 281 32.52 11.10 12.30
N LEU A 282 32.21 11.17 13.59
CA LEU A 282 30.84 11.01 14.09
C LEU A 282 29.94 12.16 13.63
N GLN A 283 30.43 13.41 13.61
CA GLN A 283 29.70 14.55 13.08
C GLN A 283 29.40 14.40 11.58
N ALA A 284 30.36 13.92 10.79
CA ALA A 284 30.16 13.65 9.37
C ALA A 284 29.14 12.51 9.13
N SER A 285 29.24 11.43 9.91
CA SER A 285 28.26 10.34 9.86
C SER A 285 26.86 10.81 10.24
N LEU A 286 26.75 11.65 11.26
CA LEU A 286 25.48 12.22 11.71
C LEU A 286 24.88 13.18 10.67
N ALA A 287 25.70 13.98 10.00
CA ALA A 287 25.27 14.81 8.89
C ALA A 287 24.74 13.98 7.71
N ASN A 288 25.45 12.90 7.34
CA ASN A 288 25.03 11.99 6.27
C ASN A 288 23.69 11.28 6.61
N VAL A 289 23.54 10.79 7.84
CA VAL A 289 22.26 10.21 8.30
C VAL A 289 21.14 11.24 8.28
N ARG A 290 21.40 12.49 8.70
CA ARG A 290 20.41 13.58 8.60
C ARG A 290 19.98 13.85 7.17
N GLU A 291 20.93 13.96 6.23
CA GLU A 291 20.63 14.21 4.82
C GLU A 291 19.88 13.03 4.16
N ASN A 292 20.29 11.79 4.43
CA ASN A 292 19.61 10.60 3.95
C ASN A 292 18.19 10.51 4.51
N SER A 293 18.01 10.76 5.81
CA SER A 293 16.67 10.77 6.42
C SER A 293 15.81 11.90 5.85
N ALA A 294 16.35 13.09 5.65
CA ALA A 294 15.63 14.22 5.06
C ALA A 294 15.20 13.95 3.61
N SER A 295 16.07 13.36 2.80
CA SER A 295 15.73 12.98 1.42
C SER A 295 14.68 11.87 1.38
N GLN A 296 14.74 10.89 2.26
CA GLN A 296 13.73 9.84 2.38
C GLN A 296 12.37 10.40 2.84
N ILE A 297 12.37 11.32 3.81
CA ILE A 297 11.16 12.03 4.24
C ILE A 297 10.57 12.80 3.05
N SER A 298 11.36 13.56 2.31
CA SER A 298 10.89 14.31 1.14
C SER A 298 10.30 13.41 0.05
N GLN A 299 10.90 12.25 -0.20
CA GLN A 299 10.36 11.26 -1.15
C GLN A 299 9.01 10.69 -0.68
N LEU A 300 8.89 10.37 0.61
CA LEU A 300 7.65 9.87 1.20
C LEU A 300 6.55 10.93 1.17
N GLU A 301 6.87 12.19 1.47
CA GLU A 301 5.95 13.32 1.38
C GLU A 301 5.46 13.54 -0.06
N GLN A 302 6.36 13.44 -1.05
CA GLN A 302 5.98 13.54 -2.46
C GLN A 302 5.06 12.38 -2.87
N LEU A 303 5.36 11.15 -2.45
CA LEU A 303 4.50 9.99 -2.71
C LEU A 303 3.13 10.15 -2.06
N LEU A 304 3.07 10.60 -0.81
CA LEU A 304 1.82 10.91 -0.12
C LEU A 304 1.00 11.93 -0.91
N SER A 305 1.61 13.03 -1.34
CA SER A 305 0.94 14.06 -2.15
C SER A 305 0.39 13.50 -3.48
N THR A 306 1.17 12.67 -4.18
CA THR A 306 0.69 12.02 -5.42
C THR A 306 -0.47 11.06 -5.15
N LYS A 307 -0.45 10.32 -4.05
CA LYS A 307 -1.54 9.42 -3.67
C LYS A 307 -2.79 10.19 -3.26
N GLU A 308 -2.65 11.26 -2.48
CA GLU A 308 -3.77 12.15 -2.10
C GLU A 308 -4.44 12.78 -3.33
N SER A 309 -3.67 13.26 -4.30
CA SER A 309 -4.25 13.79 -5.55
C SER A 309 -4.98 12.72 -6.36
N SER A 310 -4.44 11.49 -6.44
CA SER A 310 -5.10 10.38 -7.12
C SER A 310 -6.39 9.94 -6.42
N LEU A 311 -6.41 9.96 -5.08
CA LEU A 311 -7.60 9.68 -4.28
C LEU A 311 -8.67 10.73 -4.53
N LYS A 312 -8.33 12.03 -4.49
CA LYS A 312 -9.26 13.11 -4.83
C LYS A 312 -9.88 12.95 -6.22
N GLN A 313 -9.08 12.58 -7.22
CA GLN A 313 -9.57 12.33 -8.58
C GLN A 313 -10.53 11.13 -8.66
N LEU A 314 -10.28 10.07 -7.88
CA LEU A 314 -11.15 8.90 -7.82
C LEU A 314 -12.45 9.22 -7.06
N GLU A 315 -12.36 9.98 -5.98
CA GLU A 315 -13.52 10.49 -5.23
C GLU A 315 -14.40 11.38 -6.11
N GLU A 316 -13.79 12.29 -6.88
CA GLU A 316 -14.53 13.16 -7.81
C GLU A 316 -15.23 12.33 -8.89
N LYS A 317 -14.56 11.35 -9.50
CA LYS A 317 -15.19 10.42 -10.46
C LYS A 317 -16.31 9.58 -9.85
N LEU A 318 -16.18 9.20 -8.59
CA LEU A 318 -17.23 8.47 -7.88
C LEU A 318 -18.43 9.37 -7.60
N GLN A 319 -18.19 10.64 -7.26
CA GLN A 319 -19.22 11.65 -7.04
C GLN A 319 -19.94 12.04 -8.33
N GLU A 320 -19.22 12.14 -9.46
CA GLU A 320 -19.78 12.32 -10.80
C GLU A 320 -20.72 11.16 -11.19
N GLN A 321 -20.56 9.99 -10.58
CA GLN A 321 -21.39 8.81 -10.80
C GLN A 321 -22.45 8.61 -9.71
N ALA A 322 -22.67 9.59 -8.82
CA ALA A 322 -23.63 9.47 -7.72
C ALA A 322 -25.08 9.30 -8.21
N ASP A 323 -25.41 9.80 -9.41
CA ASP A 323 -26.72 9.69 -10.06
C ASP A 323 -26.96 8.31 -10.71
N TYR A 324 -25.95 7.45 -10.75
CA TYR A 324 -26.04 6.13 -11.40
C TYR A 324 -27.16 5.26 -10.82
N GLU A 325 -27.37 5.26 -9.49
CA GLU A 325 -28.45 4.50 -8.87
C GLU A 325 -29.84 5.07 -9.19
N ASP A 326 -29.96 6.39 -9.37
CA ASP A 326 -31.24 7.01 -9.73
C ASP A 326 -31.55 6.80 -11.21
N ILE A 327 -30.56 6.94 -12.11
CA ILE A 327 -30.69 6.55 -13.52
C ILE A 327 -31.03 5.05 -13.64
N LYS A 328 -30.41 4.20 -12.82
CA LYS A 328 -30.71 2.75 -12.79
C LYS A 328 -32.10 2.46 -12.25
N LYS A 329 -32.60 3.21 -11.26
CA LYS A 329 -33.99 3.10 -10.79
C LYS A 329 -34.98 3.60 -11.82
N GLU A 330 -34.71 4.72 -12.49
CA GLU A 330 -35.53 5.25 -13.58
C GLU A 330 -35.56 4.28 -14.76
N LEU A 331 -34.42 3.71 -15.14
CA LEU A 331 -34.34 2.64 -16.13
C LEU A 331 -35.09 1.39 -15.70
N ARG A 332 -35.05 1.00 -14.42
CA ARG A 332 -35.89 -0.09 -13.89
C ARG A 332 -37.37 0.27 -13.93
N LEU A 333 -37.76 1.51 -13.67
CA LEU A 333 -39.15 1.96 -13.75
C LEU A 333 -39.67 1.95 -15.20
N ILE A 334 -38.82 2.36 -16.14
CA ILE A 334 -39.10 2.36 -17.58
C ILE A 334 -39.07 0.93 -18.15
N HIS A 335 -38.20 0.06 -17.64
CA HIS A 335 -38.07 -1.34 -18.04
C HIS A 335 -39.12 -2.25 -17.36
N PHE A 336 -39.68 -1.83 -16.22
CA PHE A 336 -40.79 -2.49 -15.53
C PHE A 336 -42.04 -1.60 -15.42
N PRO A 337 -42.74 -1.27 -16.52
CA PRO A 337 -44.15 -0.91 -16.45
C PRO A 337 -45.05 -2.15 -16.31
N SER A 338 -44.51 -3.31 -15.95
CA SER A 338 -45.26 -4.56 -15.94
C SER A 338 -44.96 -5.40 -14.69
N ASP A 339 -45.55 -4.97 -13.58
CA ASP A 339 -46.00 -5.89 -12.52
C ASP A 339 -47.24 -5.39 -11.79
N SER A 340 -48.02 -4.53 -12.45
CA SER A 340 -49.40 -4.26 -12.07
C SER A 340 -50.32 -4.88 -13.13
N LYS A 341 -50.50 -6.20 -13.06
CA LYS A 341 -51.59 -6.87 -13.79
C LYS A 341 -52.97 -6.44 -13.25
N LYS A 342 -53.03 -5.99 -12.00
CA LYS A 342 -54.27 -5.58 -11.31
C LYS A 342 -55.01 -4.39 -11.95
N PRO A 343 -54.38 -3.27 -12.36
CA PRO A 343 -55.10 -2.15 -12.97
C PRO A 343 -55.59 -2.44 -14.38
N LEU A 344 -54.83 -3.20 -15.19
CA LEU A 344 -55.21 -3.53 -16.56
C LEU A 344 -56.35 -4.56 -16.60
N GLU A 345 -56.33 -5.53 -15.69
CA GLU A 345 -57.39 -6.53 -15.54
C GLU A 345 -58.69 -5.90 -15.02
N LEU A 346 -58.61 -4.97 -14.05
CA LEU A 346 -59.75 -4.15 -13.61
C LEU A 346 -60.31 -3.26 -14.72
N LEU A 347 -59.46 -2.70 -15.58
CA LEU A 347 -59.89 -1.89 -16.72
C LEU A 347 -60.53 -2.74 -17.82
N LEU A 348 -60.01 -3.94 -18.08
CA LEU A 348 -60.58 -4.90 -19.01
C LEU A 348 -61.92 -5.45 -18.51
N GLU A 349 -62.03 -5.78 -17.23
CA GLU A 349 -63.27 -6.25 -16.60
C GLU A 349 -64.35 -5.14 -16.64
N LYS A 350 -63.95 -3.90 -16.34
CA LYS A 350 -64.86 -2.75 -16.36
C LYS A 350 -65.29 -2.36 -17.78
N SER A 351 -64.41 -2.45 -18.76
CA SER A 351 -64.76 -2.23 -20.17
C SER A 351 -65.63 -3.35 -20.74
N ARG A 352 -65.44 -4.60 -20.30
CA ARG A 352 -66.32 -5.73 -20.64
C ARG A 352 -67.71 -5.58 -20.00
N GLY A 353 -67.78 -5.15 -18.74
CA GLY A 353 -69.02 -4.82 -18.04
C GLY A 353 -69.79 -3.69 -18.73
N LEU A 354 -69.12 -2.58 -19.05
CA LEU A 354 -69.72 -1.46 -19.79
C LEU A 354 -70.18 -1.86 -21.19
N HIS A 355 -69.47 -2.77 -21.88
CA HIS A 355 -69.89 -3.26 -23.18
C HIS A 355 -71.13 -4.16 -23.10
N SER A 356 -71.22 -4.98 -22.05
CA SER A 356 -72.41 -5.77 -21.73
C SER A 356 -73.60 -4.86 -21.42
N GLU A 357 -73.40 -3.86 -20.56
CA GLU A 357 -74.45 -2.89 -20.19
C GLU A 357 -74.91 -2.06 -21.40
N CYS A 358 -73.98 -1.62 -22.25
CA CYS A 358 -74.30 -0.92 -23.50
C CYS A 358 -75.03 -1.82 -24.52
N SER A 359 -74.82 -3.14 -24.45
CA SER A 359 -75.54 -4.10 -25.29
C SER A 359 -76.94 -4.39 -24.75
N SER A 360 -77.11 -4.51 -23.43
CA SER A 360 -78.42 -4.61 -22.78
C SER A 360 -79.25 -3.34 -22.94
N LEU A 361 -78.66 -2.14 -22.81
CA LEU A 361 -79.36 -0.88 -23.04
C LEU A 361 -79.77 -0.70 -24.51
N ARG A 362 -78.97 -1.20 -25.47
CA ARG A 362 -79.36 -1.23 -26.89
C ARG A 362 -80.53 -2.17 -27.14
N LEU A 363 -80.52 -3.36 -26.53
CA LEU A 363 -81.62 -4.32 -26.62
C LEU A 363 -82.91 -3.76 -26.00
N ASN A 364 -82.84 -3.20 -24.80
CA ASN A 364 -83.99 -2.57 -24.15
C ASN A 364 -84.49 -1.34 -24.94
N ASN A 365 -83.61 -0.53 -25.52
CA ASN A 365 -84.03 0.57 -26.40
C ASN A 365 -84.65 0.07 -27.72
N SER A 366 -84.20 -1.06 -28.25
CA SER A 366 -84.83 -1.68 -29.42
C SER A 366 -86.19 -2.30 -29.09
N GLU A 367 -86.37 -2.86 -27.89
CA GLU A 367 -87.67 -3.34 -27.41
C GLU A 367 -88.63 -2.16 -27.18
N LEU A 368 -88.19 -1.10 -26.51
CA LEU A 368 -88.97 0.13 -26.30
C LEU A 368 -89.30 0.85 -27.62
N SER A 369 -88.39 0.86 -28.59
CA SER A 369 -88.64 1.40 -29.94
C SER A 369 -89.55 0.49 -30.77
N SER A 370 -89.57 -0.81 -30.52
CA SER A 370 -90.49 -1.75 -31.20
C SER A 370 -91.92 -1.64 -30.66
N GLU A 371 -92.09 -1.18 -29.42
CA GLU A 371 -93.39 -0.97 -28.77
C GLU A 371 -94.00 0.40 -29.07
N SER A 372 -93.23 1.33 -29.63
CA SER A 372 -93.69 2.67 -29.96
C SER A 372 -93.60 2.98 -31.46
N PHE A 373 -94.78 3.10 -32.06
CA PHE A 373 -95.13 3.92 -33.25
C PHE A 373 -95.44 3.21 -34.60
N LYS A 374 -96.75 3.05 -34.87
CA LYS A 374 -97.36 3.15 -36.21
C LYS A 374 -97.36 4.63 -36.64
N PRO A 375 -96.95 5.01 -37.87
CA PRO A 375 -97.11 6.39 -38.32
C PRO A 375 -98.36 6.55 -39.20
N PRO A 376 -99.02 7.71 -39.14
CA PRO A 376 -99.57 8.31 -40.35
C PRO A 376 -98.95 9.69 -40.62
N THR A 377 -98.71 9.90 -41.91
CA THR A 377 -98.69 11.14 -42.69
C THR A 377 -98.94 12.47 -41.94
N HIS A 378 -97.99 13.41 -42.01
CA HIS A 378 -98.22 14.74 -42.62
C HIS A 378 -96.94 15.57 -42.73
N ALA A 379 -96.87 16.31 -43.85
CA ALA A 379 -95.88 17.32 -44.16
C ALA A 379 -96.06 18.60 -43.31
N TYR A 380 -94.96 19.30 -42.99
CA TYR A 380 -94.73 20.74 -43.22
C TYR A 380 -93.39 21.17 -42.57
N THR A 381 -92.98 22.39 -42.92
CA THR A 381 -91.65 22.96 -43.01
C THR A 381 -91.09 23.62 -41.73
N ASP A 382 -89.76 23.78 -41.77
CA ASP A 382 -89.00 25.02 -41.51
C ASP A 382 -88.20 25.22 -40.20
N ALA A 383 -86.96 25.63 -40.45
CA ALA A 383 -86.03 26.50 -39.71
C ALA A 383 -85.70 26.31 -38.21
N ARG A 384 -84.46 25.82 -38.00
CA ARG A 384 -83.30 26.56 -37.44
C ARG A 384 -83.26 26.91 -35.94
N ILE A 385 -82.30 26.30 -35.24
CA ILE A 385 -81.35 27.02 -34.37
C ILE A 385 -79.92 26.47 -34.61
N HIS A 386 -79.07 27.30 -35.20
CA HIS A 386 -77.61 27.15 -35.17
C HIS A 386 -77.08 27.63 -33.82
N ARG A 387 -76.04 26.98 -33.28
CA ARG A 387 -75.10 27.66 -32.38
C ARG A 387 -73.66 27.37 -32.83
N HIS A 388 -72.95 28.46 -33.03
CA HIS A 388 -71.66 28.59 -33.72
C HIS A 388 -70.51 27.78 -33.10
N THR A 389 -69.72 27.15 -33.97
CA THR A 389 -68.28 26.97 -33.82
C THR A 389 -67.59 28.34 -33.87
N HIS A 390 -66.92 28.75 -32.79
CA HIS A 390 -66.07 29.94 -32.80
C HIS A 390 -64.61 29.57 -32.51
N THR A 391 -63.78 29.95 -33.47
CA THR A 391 -62.32 29.91 -33.56
C THR A 391 -61.74 31.26 -33.12
N GLN A 392 -60.66 31.26 -32.34
CA GLN A 392 -59.68 32.36 -32.24
C GLN A 392 -58.33 31.74 -31.81
N THR A 393 -57.31 31.56 -32.65
CA THR A 393 -56.43 32.48 -33.41
C THR A 393 -55.27 33.07 -32.58
N ARG A 394 -54.05 32.55 -32.81
CA ARG A 394 -52.75 33.26 -32.92
C ARG A 394 -51.89 32.41 -33.90
N ALA A 395 -52.00 32.65 -35.22
CA ALA A 395 -51.10 33.48 -36.06
C ALA A 395 -49.65 32.94 -36.11
N TYR A 396 -49.30 32.01 -37.02
CA TYR A 396 -48.78 32.16 -38.41
C TYR A 396 -47.48 32.97 -38.57
N THR A 397 -46.42 32.30 -39.05
CA THR A 397 -45.68 32.69 -40.26
C THR A 397 -45.06 31.46 -40.92
N ASP A 398 -45.29 31.37 -42.23
CA ASP A 398 -44.87 30.35 -43.18
C ASP A 398 -43.39 30.53 -43.54
N THR A 399 -42.65 29.44 -43.75
CA THR A 399 -41.49 29.39 -44.67
C THR A 399 -41.18 27.95 -45.06
N ARG A 400 -41.93 27.49 -46.07
CA ARG A 400 -41.46 26.73 -47.24
C ARG A 400 -39.94 26.44 -47.29
N ILE A 401 -39.54 25.17 -47.17
CA ILE A 401 -38.30 24.65 -47.81
C ILE A 401 -38.61 23.34 -48.53
N HIS A 402 -38.40 23.40 -49.85
CA HIS A 402 -38.46 22.31 -50.82
C HIS A 402 -37.52 21.16 -50.46
N ARG A 403 -38.02 19.93 -50.53
CA ARG A 403 -37.18 18.72 -50.63
C ARG A 403 -36.93 18.46 -52.11
N HIS A 404 -35.81 18.94 -52.64
CA HIS A 404 -35.34 18.59 -53.98
C HIS A 404 -34.50 17.31 -53.93
N ALA A 405 -34.78 16.41 -54.87
CA ALA A 405 -34.00 15.24 -55.16
C ALA A 405 -32.77 15.59 -56.03
N HIS A 406 -31.74 14.77 -55.84
CA HIS A 406 -30.69 14.37 -56.79
C HIS A 406 -29.35 15.14 -56.84
N THR A 407 -28.30 14.31 -56.92
CA THR A 407 -26.95 14.50 -57.47
C THR A 407 -25.88 15.20 -56.62
N GLN A 408 -25.07 14.41 -55.93
CA GLN A 408 -23.62 14.57 -56.07
C GLN A 408 -22.99 13.27 -56.57
N THR A 409 -22.65 13.35 -57.83
CA THR A 409 -21.94 12.38 -58.65
C THR A 409 -20.45 12.60 -58.40
N ARG A 410 -19.72 11.48 -58.18
CA ARG A 410 -18.37 11.22 -58.75
C ARG A 410 -17.16 12.04 -58.27
N ILE A 411 -16.12 11.37 -57.74
CA ILE A 411 -14.95 10.81 -58.48
C ILE A 411 -13.79 10.46 -57.53
N CYS A 412 -13.35 9.21 -57.70
CA CYS A 412 -11.99 8.65 -57.66
C CYS A 412 -10.96 8.98 -56.57
N THR A 413 -10.52 7.91 -55.90
CA THR A 413 -9.18 7.29 -56.01
C THR A 413 -7.95 8.19 -56.27
N ARG A 414 -6.89 7.95 -55.44
CA ARG A 414 -5.45 8.29 -55.60
C ARG A 414 -5.07 9.65 -54.97
N ALA A 415 -4.08 9.83 -54.09
CA ALA A 415 -3.00 9.05 -53.51
C ALA A 415 -2.71 9.69 -52.12
N TYR A 416 -2.37 8.94 -51.08
CA TYR A 416 -0.97 8.91 -50.59
C TYR A 416 -0.68 7.50 -50.05
N ARG A 417 -0.02 6.72 -50.90
CA ARG A 417 0.80 5.57 -50.53
C ARG A 417 2.25 6.07 -50.54
N ILE A 418 2.77 6.51 -49.40
CA ILE A 418 4.19 6.53 -48.98
C ILE A 418 4.10 6.74 -47.44
N TYR A 419 4.38 5.82 -46.53
CA TYR A 419 5.52 4.93 -46.34
C TYR A 419 5.06 3.66 -45.60
N GLU A 420 5.24 2.49 -46.20
CA GLU A 420 5.69 1.31 -45.46
C GLU A 420 7.20 1.44 -45.34
N GLY A 421 7.72 1.31 -44.12
CA GLY A 421 9.16 1.31 -43.85
C GLY A 421 9.46 1.46 -42.37
N ASP A 422 9.99 0.40 -41.77
CA ASP A 422 10.76 0.40 -40.52
C ASP A 422 10.04 0.51 -39.16
N LEU A 423 9.33 -0.56 -38.80
CA LEU A 423 9.13 -0.94 -37.40
C LEU A 423 10.29 -1.77 -36.81
N SER A 424 11.42 -1.92 -37.52
CA SER A 424 12.59 -2.67 -37.02
C SER A 424 13.64 -1.80 -36.30
N VAL A 425 13.45 -0.48 -36.19
CA VAL A 425 14.49 0.43 -35.64
C VAL A 425 14.14 0.98 -34.24
N ARG A 426 12.89 0.83 -33.78
CA ARG A 426 12.50 1.24 -32.42
C ARG A 426 12.86 0.24 -31.31
N HIS A 427 13.31 -0.97 -31.66
CA HIS A 427 13.77 -1.97 -30.70
C HIS A 427 15.31 -2.01 -30.54
N LEU A 428 16.05 -1.23 -31.34
CA LEU A 428 17.53 -1.14 -31.27
C LEU A 428 18.04 0.16 -30.65
N LEU A 429 17.17 1.14 -30.37
CA LEU A 429 17.53 2.42 -29.75
C LEU A 429 17.18 2.52 -28.26
N TRP A 430 16.59 1.48 -27.66
CA TRP A 430 16.33 1.43 -26.21
C TRP A 430 17.34 0.57 -25.44
N THR A 431 18.22 -0.16 -26.13
CA THR A 431 19.22 -1.06 -25.51
C THR A 431 20.63 -0.45 -25.39
N MET A 432 20.79 0.84 -25.73
CA MET A 432 22.10 1.53 -25.78
C MET A 432 22.24 2.66 -24.74
N LEU A 433 21.44 2.65 -23.67
CA LEU A 433 21.56 3.66 -22.60
C LEU A 433 21.24 3.11 -21.21
N GLN A 434 22.01 2.11 -20.76
CA GLN A 434 22.36 1.98 -19.33
C GLN A 434 23.82 1.55 -19.17
N PRO A 435 24.60 2.24 -18.31
CA PRO A 435 25.98 1.92 -18.04
C PRO A 435 26.08 0.81 -16.98
N GLY A 436 27.01 -0.13 -17.20
CA GLY A 436 27.54 -0.99 -16.14
C GLY A 436 27.18 -2.46 -16.25
N ASN A 437 27.96 -3.22 -17.01
CA ASN A 437 28.66 -4.40 -16.49
C ASN A 437 29.66 -4.91 -17.55
N LEU A 438 30.94 -4.79 -17.22
CA LEU A 438 32.04 -5.47 -17.90
C LEU A 438 31.95 -6.98 -17.64
N PRO A 439 32.08 -7.85 -18.65
CA PRO A 439 32.25 -9.28 -18.44
C PRO A 439 33.73 -9.58 -18.16
N THR A 440 34.01 -10.24 -17.04
CA THR A 440 35.25 -11.00 -16.88
C THR A 440 34.95 -12.44 -17.24
N ASP A 441 35.47 -12.85 -18.40
CA ASP A 441 35.79 -14.24 -18.67
C ASP A 441 36.68 -14.79 -17.56
N ILE A 442 36.47 -16.05 -17.17
CA ILE A 442 37.45 -17.14 -17.34
C ILE A 442 36.80 -18.44 -16.86
N SER A 443 36.60 -19.34 -17.82
CA SER A 443 36.46 -20.79 -17.60
C SER A 443 37.76 -21.37 -17.09
N VAL A 444 37.72 -22.24 -16.07
CA VAL A 444 38.58 -23.43 -16.00
C VAL A 444 37.78 -24.56 -15.33
N PRO A 445 37.73 -25.77 -15.91
CA PRO A 445 37.07 -26.93 -15.33
C PRO A 445 38.04 -27.83 -14.55
N CYS A 446 37.61 -28.32 -13.39
CA CYS A 446 37.92 -29.64 -12.83
C CYS A 446 36.81 -30.00 -11.82
#